data_AF-A0A7C9CPH2-F1
#
_entry.id   AF-A0A7C9CPH2-F1
#
_cell.length_a   1.000
_cell.length_b   1.000
_cell.length_c   1.000
_cell.angle_alpha   90.00
_cell.angle_beta   90.00
_cell.angle_gamma   90.00
#
_symmetry.space_group_name_H-M   'P 1'
#
loop_
_entity.id
_entity.type
_entity.pdbx_description
1 polymer ?
#
loop_
_entity_poly.entity_id
_entity_poly.type
_entity_poly.pdbx_seq_one_letter_code
_entity_poly.pdbx_strand_id
1 'polypeptide(L)'
;MKTARAWQSHLRDLLTMAGSRQRPHMKRPVWIMVLVSMVCLFLVATYIYPLGSSATCNFFTSRSCGIYRAEESVPTRELTDDEIYSRVVIREILKTPPLESKNPKIAFLFLTPGSLPFERLWHKFFQGHEGRFSVFVHASREKPVHVSPYFIGRDIRSDTVVWGKISMVDAERRLLAHALRDPDNQHFVLLSDSCVPLHNFDYVYNYLMFTN
;
A
#
# COMPACT_ATOMS: atom_id res chain seq x y z
N MET A 1 -25.25 -36.02 67.43
CA MET A 1 -26.65 -36.32 67.03
C MET A 1 -26.71 -36.41 65.51
N LYS A 2 -27.31 -37.50 64.99
CA LYS A 2 -27.75 -37.77 63.59
C LYS A 2 -26.60 -37.86 62.55
N THR A 3 -26.48 -38.82 61.64
CA THR A 3 -27.39 -39.78 60.98
C THR A 3 -26.55 -40.78 60.16
N ALA A 4 -26.92 -42.07 60.09
CA ALA A 4 -26.54 -42.98 59.00
C ALA A 4 -27.35 -44.27 59.07
N ARG A 5 -28.37 -44.45 58.20
CA ARG A 5 -29.02 -45.78 57.96
C ARG A 5 -30.02 -45.83 56.78
N ALA A 6 -29.98 -44.88 55.83
CA ALA A 6 -30.96 -44.81 54.73
C ALA A 6 -30.42 -45.20 53.33
N TRP A 7 -29.16 -45.65 53.21
CA TRP A 7 -28.52 -45.81 51.89
C TRP A 7 -28.46 -47.25 51.36
N GLN A 8 -28.86 -48.25 52.14
CA GLN A 8 -28.72 -49.68 51.76
C GLN A 8 -29.95 -50.31 51.09
N SER A 9 -31.12 -49.66 51.12
CA SER A 9 -32.34 -50.19 50.49
C SER A 9 -32.48 -49.78 49.01
N HIS A 10 -32.06 -48.55 48.66
CA HIS A 10 -32.19 -48.03 47.28
C HIS A 10 -31.24 -48.71 46.27
N LEU A 11 -30.15 -49.30 46.74
CA LEU A 11 -29.21 -50.03 45.88
C LEU A 11 -29.73 -51.43 45.50
N ARG A 12 -30.71 -51.98 46.23
CA ARG A 12 -31.21 -53.34 46.01
C ARG A 12 -32.33 -53.38 44.95
N ASP A 13 -33.08 -52.29 44.81
CA ASP A 13 -34.20 -52.18 43.86
C ASP A 13 -33.78 -51.76 42.44
N LEU A 14 -32.57 -51.23 42.25
CA LEU A 14 -32.00 -50.95 40.92
C LEU A 14 -31.35 -52.18 40.26
N LEU A 15 -31.16 -53.27 41.02
CA LEU A 15 -30.46 -54.49 40.56
C LEU A 15 -31.42 -55.60 40.09
N THR A 16 -32.73 -55.36 40.04
CA THR A 16 -33.76 -56.39 39.78
C THR A 16 -34.76 -56.07 38.66
N MET A 17 -34.39 -55.28 37.65
CA MET A 17 -35.13 -55.30 36.36
C MET A 17 -34.20 -55.36 35.15
N ALA A 18 -34.01 -56.60 34.70
CA ALA A 18 -34.07 -57.06 33.32
C ALA A 18 -33.90 -56.03 32.19
N GLY A 19 -32.89 -56.29 31.36
CA GLY A 19 -32.82 -55.79 30.00
C GLY A 19 -31.55 -56.24 29.29
N SER A 20 -31.49 -57.51 28.87
CA SER A 20 -30.48 -57.96 27.91
C SER A 20 -30.68 -57.20 26.60
N ARG A 21 -29.79 -56.24 26.34
CA ARG A 21 -29.58 -55.73 24.99
C ARG A 21 -28.15 -56.03 24.62
N GLN A 22 -27.97 -57.07 23.81
CA GLN A 22 -26.72 -57.25 23.09
C GLN A 22 -26.48 -55.98 22.27
N ARG A 23 -25.53 -55.15 22.70
CA ARG A 23 -24.97 -54.12 21.82
C ARG A 23 -24.20 -54.87 20.74
N PRO A 24 -24.47 -54.62 19.44
CA PRO A 24 -23.65 -55.22 18.41
C PRO A 24 -22.21 -54.80 18.67
N HIS A 25 -21.30 -55.75 18.51
CA HIS A 25 -19.87 -55.51 18.51
C HIS A 25 -19.57 -54.46 17.43
N MET A 26 -19.57 -53.18 17.84
CA MET A 26 -19.11 -52.07 17.02
C MET A 26 -17.64 -52.36 16.79
N LYS A 27 -17.34 -52.94 15.62
CA LYS A 27 -15.99 -52.98 15.07
C LYS A 27 -15.42 -51.60 15.33
N ARG A 28 -14.30 -51.52 16.09
CA ARG A 28 -13.66 -50.27 16.48
C ARG A 28 -13.72 -49.32 15.27
N PRO A 29 -14.10 -48.05 15.44
CA PRO A 29 -14.29 -47.11 14.34
C PRO A 29 -12.93 -46.66 13.76
N VAL A 30 -12.05 -47.63 13.50
CA VAL A 30 -10.76 -47.47 12.83
C VAL A 30 -10.99 -46.77 11.50
N TRP A 31 -12.10 -47.07 10.81
CA TRP A 31 -12.47 -46.38 9.58
C TRP A 31 -12.72 -44.88 9.77
N ILE A 32 -13.33 -44.48 10.89
CA ILE A 32 -13.52 -43.05 11.21
C ILE A 32 -12.17 -42.40 11.52
N MET A 33 -11.30 -43.06 12.29
CA MET A 33 -9.96 -42.54 12.58
C MET A 33 -9.10 -42.40 11.32
N VAL A 34 -9.18 -43.37 10.40
CA VAL A 34 -8.50 -43.34 9.10
C VAL A 34 -9.06 -42.21 8.23
N LEU A 35 -10.38 -42.02 8.23
CA LEU A 35 -11.03 -40.98 7.43
C LEU A 35 -10.69 -39.58 7.95
N VAL A 36 -10.69 -39.38 9.26
CA VAL A 36 -10.24 -38.13 9.89
C VAL A 36 -8.76 -37.88 9.60
N SER A 37 -7.90 -38.90 9.69
CA SER A 37 -6.48 -38.79 9.34
C SER A 37 -6.26 -38.38 7.89
N MET A 38 -7.00 -38.98 6.95
CA MET A 38 -6.96 -38.61 5.53
C MET A 38 -7.40 -37.16 5.29
N VAL A 39 -8.48 -36.72 5.93
CA VAL A 39 -8.96 -35.34 5.81
C VAL A 39 -7.95 -34.34 6.39
N CYS A 40 -7.36 -34.64 7.55
CA CYS A 40 -6.32 -33.79 8.14
C CYS A 40 -5.08 -33.69 7.24
N LEU A 41 -4.60 -34.81 6.69
CA LEU A 41 -3.48 -34.81 5.75
C LEU A 41 -3.77 -34.01 4.48
N PHE A 42 -4.99 -34.12 3.95
CA PHE A 42 -5.42 -33.34 2.78
C PHE A 42 -5.44 -31.84 3.08
N LEU A 43 -6.01 -31.44 4.22
CA LEU A 43 -6.04 -30.04 4.63
C LEU A 43 -4.62 -29.47 4.83
N VAL A 44 -3.74 -30.24 5.48
CA VAL A 44 -2.32 -29.87 5.66
C VAL A 44 -1.61 -29.77 4.31
N ALA A 45 -1.86 -30.69 3.37
CA ALA A 45 -1.31 -30.62 2.03
C ALA A 45 -1.80 -29.39 1.27
N THR A 46 -3.10 -29.06 1.32
CA THR A 46 -3.63 -27.83 0.69
C THR A 46 -3.14 -26.54 1.35
N TYR A 47 -2.80 -26.59 2.64
CA TYR A 47 -2.25 -25.47 3.38
C TYR A 47 -0.76 -25.25 3.07
N ILE A 48 0.03 -26.32 2.98
CA ILE A 48 1.47 -26.27 2.68
C ILE A 48 1.73 -26.02 1.19
N TYR A 49 0.86 -26.53 0.32
CA TYR A 49 0.93 -26.33 -1.12
C TYR A 49 -0.27 -25.48 -1.57
N PRO A 50 -0.24 -24.14 -1.35
CA PRO A 50 -1.22 -23.27 -1.99
C PRO A 50 -1.12 -23.50 -3.50
N LEU A 51 -2.27 -23.67 -4.17
CA LEU A 51 -2.37 -23.97 -5.60
C LEU A 51 -1.96 -22.74 -6.43
N GLY A 52 -0.65 -22.49 -6.44
CA GLY A 52 0.04 -21.43 -7.16
C GLY A 52 1.30 -21.97 -7.84
N SER A 53 1.25 -23.22 -8.33
CA SER A 53 2.33 -23.85 -9.08
C SER A 53 1.75 -24.64 -10.26
N SER A 54 2.12 -24.20 -11.45
CA SER A 54 1.54 -24.44 -12.76
C SER A 54 1.80 -25.84 -13.37
N ALA A 55 1.79 -26.91 -12.58
CA ALA A 55 2.38 -28.19 -13.01
C ALA A 55 1.44 -29.41 -13.11
N THR A 56 0.14 -29.31 -12.77
CA THR A 56 -0.74 -30.51 -12.76
C THR A 56 -2.15 -30.27 -13.29
N CYS A 57 -2.28 -29.67 -14.47
CA CYS A 57 -3.46 -29.88 -15.31
C CYS A 57 -3.18 -30.99 -16.33
N ASN A 58 -3.20 -32.26 -15.93
CA ASN A 58 -3.06 -33.36 -16.91
C ASN A 58 -3.61 -34.73 -16.47
N PHE A 59 -4.66 -34.82 -15.63
CA PHE A 59 -5.17 -36.15 -15.25
C PHE A 59 -6.68 -36.37 -15.21
N PHE A 60 -7.54 -35.36 -15.43
CA PHE A 60 -8.98 -35.62 -15.65
C PHE A 60 -9.53 -34.76 -16.79
N THR A 61 -9.68 -35.40 -17.94
CA THR A 61 -10.36 -34.91 -19.13
C THR A 61 -11.85 -34.75 -18.82
N SER A 62 -12.27 -33.58 -18.34
CA SER A 62 -13.66 -33.15 -18.48
C SER A 62 -13.70 -32.00 -19.48
N ARG A 63 -14.63 -32.13 -20.43
CA ARG A 63 -14.86 -31.27 -21.60
C ARG A 63 -15.34 -29.84 -21.23
N SER A 64 -15.04 -29.38 -20.02
CA SER A 64 -15.52 -28.14 -19.41
C SER A 64 -14.39 -27.23 -18.91
N CYS A 65 -13.12 -27.55 -19.16
CA CYS A 65 -11.99 -26.64 -18.97
C CYS A 65 -11.50 -26.05 -20.32
N GLY A 66 -12.41 -25.87 -21.28
CA GLY A 66 -12.14 -25.31 -22.60
C GLY A 66 -12.65 -23.87 -22.80
N ILE A 67 -13.31 -23.27 -21.80
CA ILE A 67 -13.93 -21.94 -21.94
C ILE A 67 -13.10 -20.82 -21.29
N TYR A 68 -12.25 -21.11 -20.30
CA TYR A 68 -11.45 -20.09 -19.60
C TYR A 68 -9.97 -20.03 -20.04
N ARG A 69 -9.61 -20.68 -21.15
CA ARG A 69 -8.26 -20.59 -21.76
C ARG A 69 -8.30 -20.20 -23.24
N ALA A 70 -9.28 -19.38 -23.64
CA ALA A 70 -8.94 -18.38 -24.63
C ALA A 70 -8.30 -17.24 -23.84
N GLU A 71 -6.99 -17.31 -23.67
CA GLU A 71 -6.20 -16.10 -23.56
C GLU A 71 -6.51 -15.37 -24.86
N GLU A 72 -7.46 -14.42 -24.81
CA GLU A 72 -7.64 -13.47 -25.90
C GLU A 72 -6.26 -12.86 -26.08
N SER A 73 -5.55 -13.29 -27.12
CA SER A 73 -4.37 -12.62 -27.58
C SER A 73 -4.84 -11.23 -27.91
N VAL A 74 -4.64 -10.29 -26.98
CA VAL A 74 -4.90 -8.88 -27.20
C VAL A 74 -4.22 -8.58 -28.53
N PRO A 75 -4.97 -8.20 -29.58
CA PRO A 75 -4.37 -7.95 -30.88
C PRO A 75 -3.23 -6.97 -30.64
N THR A 76 -2.02 -7.34 -31.06
CA THR A 76 -0.85 -6.45 -30.93
C THR A 76 -1.12 -5.26 -31.83
N ARG A 77 -1.79 -4.24 -31.29
CA ARG A 77 -2.04 -2.99 -31.98
C ARG A 77 -0.70 -2.33 -32.24
N GLU A 78 -0.49 -1.86 -33.46
CA GLU A 78 0.65 -1.03 -33.79
C GLU A 78 0.58 0.25 -32.94
N LEU A 79 1.67 0.52 -32.22
CA LEU A 79 1.79 1.71 -31.39
C LEU A 79 1.97 2.93 -32.29
N THR A 80 1.34 4.03 -31.91
CA THR A 80 1.61 5.32 -32.55
C THR A 80 3.01 5.81 -32.21
N ASP A 81 3.59 6.68 -33.04
CA ASP A 81 4.93 7.21 -32.81
C ASP A 81 5.05 7.89 -31.44
N ASP A 82 4.02 8.62 -30.99
CA ASP A 82 3.97 9.23 -29.66
C ASP A 82 4.03 8.20 -28.52
N GLU A 83 3.36 7.06 -28.68
CA GLU A 83 3.41 5.96 -27.74
C GLU A 83 4.79 5.28 -27.74
N ILE A 84 5.41 5.14 -28.91
CA ILE A 84 6.78 4.61 -29.05
C ILE A 84 7.77 5.55 -28.36
N TYR A 85 7.73 6.86 -28.63
CA TYR A 85 8.58 7.86 -27.98
C TYR A 85 8.38 7.85 -26.46
N SER A 86 7.14 7.83 -26.01
CA SER A 86 6.81 7.74 -24.58
C SER A 86 7.42 6.48 -23.96
N ARG A 87 7.35 5.34 -24.64
CA ARG A 87 7.89 4.06 -24.16
C ARG A 87 9.41 4.06 -24.12
N VAL A 88 10.08 4.66 -25.11
CA VAL A 88 11.54 4.82 -25.13
C VAL A 88 12.00 5.74 -24.00
N VAL A 89 11.36 6.89 -23.83
CA VAL A 89 11.62 7.84 -22.73
C VAL A 89 11.44 7.14 -21.38
N ILE A 90 10.31 6.46 -21.17
CA ILE A 90 10.04 5.70 -19.95
C ILE A 90 11.11 4.63 -19.74
N ARG A 91 11.44 3.83 -20.76
CA ARG A 91 12.39 2.72 -20.62
C ARG A 91 13.79 3.22 -20.32
N GLU A 92 14.28 4.22 -21.03
CA GLU A 92 15.65 4.71 -20.87
C GLU A 92 15.77 5.57 -19.61
N ILE A 93 14.85 6.52 -19.38
CA ILE A 93 14.91 7.41 -18.21
C ILE A 93 14.57 6.68 -16.92
N LEU A 94 13.50 5.87 -16.88
CA LEU A 94 13.12 5.19 -15.62
C LEU A 94 14.02 3.98 -15.30
N LYS A 95 14.81 3.47 -16.26
CA LYS A 95 15.83 2.45 -15.99
C LYS A 95 17.24 3.04 -15.79
N THR A 96 17.40 4.35 -15.97
CA THR A 96 18.65 5.01 -15.61
C THR A 96 18.81 4.89 -14.09
N PRO A 97 19.99 4.46 -13.59
CA PRO A 97 20.22 4.41 -12.16
C PRO A 97 20.01 5.81 -11.55
N PRO A 98 19.39 5.91 -10.36
CA PRO A 98 19.17 7.19 -9.71
C PRO A 98 20.49 7.94 -9.58
N LEU A 99 20.48 9.23 -9.92
CA LEU A 99 21.68 10.05 -9.80
C LEU A 99 22.03 10.19 -8.33
N GLU A 100 23.19 9.67 -7.94
CA GLU A 100 23.76 9.87 -6.62
C GLU A 100 24.14 11.35 -6.47
N SER A 101 23.27 12.11 -5.81
CA SER A 101 23.54 13.49 -5.46
C SER A 101 24.53 13.55 -4.29
N LYS A 102 25.52 14.43 -4.41
CA LYS A 102 26.45 14.71 -3.30
C LYS A 102 25.78 15.48 -2.16
N ASN A 103 24.68 16.19 -2.44
CA ASN A 103 23.97 17.05 -1.51
C ASN A 103 22.44 16.88 -1.69
N PRO A 104 21.85 15.76 -1.25
CA PRO A 104 20.44 15.49 -1.47
C PRO A 104 19.55 16.56 -0.84
N LYS A 105 18.49 16.94 -1.55
CA LYS A 105 17.53 17.99 -1.17
C LYS A 105 16.10 17.49 -1.21
N ILE A 106 15.27 18.13 -0.39
CA ILE A 106 13.81 18.02 -0.48
C ILE A 106 13.27 19.25 -1.21
N ALA A 107 12.54 19.03 -2.30
CA ALA A 107 11.80 20.08 -2.99
C ALA A 107 10.42 20.28 -2.35
N PHE A 108 10.18 21.45 -1.78
CA PHE A 108 8.89 21.88 -1.25
C PHE A 108 8.14 22.66 -2.34
N LEU A 109 7.02 22.10 -2.78
CA LEU A 109 6.19 22.58 -3.88
C LEU A 109 4.91 23.20 -3.31
N PHE A 110 4.84 24.53 -3.26
CA PHE A 110 3.69 25.24 -2.73
C PHE A 110 2.71 25.59 -3.85
N LEU A 111 1.54 24.96 -3.84
CA LEU A 111 0.41 25.30 -4.69
C LEU A 111 -0.59 26.14 -3.91
N THR A 112 -0.67 27.42 -4.23
CA THR A 112 -1.41 28.41 -3.44
C THR A 112 -2.31 29.27 -4.32
N PRO A 113 -3.38 29.88 -3.77
CA PRO A 113 -4.13 30.91 -4.49
C PRO A 113 -3.37 32.25 -4.56
N GLY A 114 -2.49 32.55 -3.62
CA GLY A 114 -1.78 33.83 -3.50
C GLY A 114 -0.71 33.80 -2.41
N SER A 115 -0.64 34.84 -1.58
CA SER A 115 0.34 34.94 -0.48
C SER A 115 0.20 33.81 0.55
N LEU A 116 1.32 33.35 1.10
CA LEU A 116 1.39 32.26 2.08
C LEU A 116 1.10 32.77 3.50
N PRO A 117 -0.03 32.37 4.14
CA PRO A 117 -0.37 32.85 5.48
C PRO A 117 0.67 32.46 6.53
N PHE A 118 1.26 31.27 6.38
CA PHE A 118 2.22 30.68 7.31
C PHE A 118 3.68 30.87 6.87
N GLU A 119 3.98 31.82 5.99
CA GLU A 119 5.33 32.04 5.47
C GLU A 119 6.38 32.24 6.59
N ARG A 120 6.01 32.93 7.68
CA ARG A 120 6.89 33.11 8.86
C ARG A 120 7.16 31.81 9.61
N LEU A 121 6.22 30.88 9.64
CA LEU A 121 6.42 29.56 10.25
C LEU A 121 7.36 28.73 9.37
N TRP A 122 7.11 28.70 8.07
CA TRP A 122 7.98 28.04 7.10
C TRP A 122 9.40 28.64 7.10
N HIS A 123 9.54 29.95 7.27
CA HIS A 123 10.84 30.59 7.46
C HIS A 123 11.60 29.96 8.64
N LYS A 124 10.96 29.84 9.81
CA LYS A 124 11.58 29.23 11.00
C LYS A 124 11.90 27.75 10.77
N PHE A 125 11.05 27.03 10.04
CA PHE A 125 11.30 25.64 9.69
C PHE A 125 12.52 25.47 8.79
N PHE A 126 12.76 26.38 7.84
CA PHE A 126 13.89 26.31 6.91
C PHE A 126 15.19 26.91 7.44
N GLN A 127 15.12 27.72 8.50
CA GLN A 127 16.25 28.50 9.00
C GLN A 127 17.42 27.61 9.43
N GLY A 128 18.62 27.88 8.88
CA GLY A 128 19.84 27.14 9.22
C GLY A 128 19.98 25.79 8.52
N HIS A 129 19.16 25.52 7.50
CA HIS A 129 19.14 24.27 6.76
C HIS A 129 19.33 24.47 5.25
N GLU A 130 19.93 25.60 4.87
CA GLU A 130 20.24 25.97 3.50
C GLU A 130 21.06 24.85 2.82
N GLY A 131 20.71 24.54 1.57
CA GLY A 131 21.38 23.49 0.80
C GLY A 131 20.78 22.09 0.96
N ARG A 132 19.87 21.87 1.91
CA ARG A 132 19.11 20.60 2.07
C ARG A 132 17.67 20.66 1.56
N PHE A 133 17.26 21.81 1.03
CA PHE A 133 15.93 22.00 0.48
C PHE A 133 15.91 22.97 -0.69
N SER A 134 14.84 22.88 -1.48
CA SER A 134 14.49 23.81 -2.55
C SER A 134 13.02 24.21 -2.37
N VAL A 135 12.68 25.47 -2.64
CA VAL A 135 11.30 25.98 -2.55
C VAL A 135 10.85 26.44 -3.92
N PHE A 136 9.63 26.07 -4.30
CA PHE A 136 8.94 26.48 -5.52
C PHE A 136 7.51 26.87 -5.18
N VAL A 137 7.03 27.99 -5.73
CA VAL A 137 5.68 28.51 -5.46
C VAL A 137 4.92 28.70 -6.76
N HIS A 138 3.72 28.13 -6.84
CA HIS A 138 2.74 28.40 -7.89
C HIS A 138 1.53 29.09 -7.25
N ALA A 139 1.30 30.34 -7.63
CA ALA A 139 0.22 31.17 -7.10
C ALA A 139 -0.84 31.42 -8.18
N SER A 140 -2.02 30.81 -8.02
CA SER A 140 -2.99 30.67 -9.11
C SER A 140 -3.90 31.87 -9.35
N ARG A 141 -4.02 32.81 -8.41
CA ARG A 141 -4.91 33.99 -8.51
C ARG A 141 -4.14 35.29 -8.44
N GLU A 142 -3.28 35.43 -7.44
CA GLU A 142 -2.57 36.67 -7.16
C GLU A 142 -1.08 36.43 -7.02
N LYS A 143 -0.27 37.37 -7.49
CA LYS A 143 1.18 37.29 -7.30
C LYS A 143 1.52 37.60 -5.84
N PRO A 144 2.11 36.65 -5.10
CA PRO A 144 2.42 36.84 -3.69
C PRO A 144 3.55 37.86 -3.52
N VAL A 145 3.55 38.56 -2.39
CA VAL A 145 4.66 39.39 -1.94
C VAL A 145 5.32 38.69 -0.76
N HIS A 146 6.49 38.10 -1.02
CA HIS A 146 7.24 37.34 -0.01
C HIS A 146 8.06 38.27 0.88
N VAL A 147 8.09 37.95 2.17
CA VAL A 147 8.89 38.67 3.19
C VAL A 147 10.14 37.87 3.55
N SER A 148 10.03 36.54 3.52
CA SER A 148 11.09 35.61 3.85
C SER A 148 12.05 35.43 2.67
N PRO A 149 13.38 35.48 2.90
CA PRO A 149 14.37 35.27 1.85
C PRO A 149 14.28 33.88 1.20
N TYR A 150 13.68 32.90 1.88
CA TYR A 150 13.49 31.56 1.35
C TYR A 150 12.43 31.47 0.25
N PHE A 151 11.52 32.44 0.17
CA PHE A 151 10.44 32.47 -0.82
C PHE A 151 10.63 33.55 -1.90
N ILE A 152 11.45 34.57 -1.64
CA ILE A 152 11.77 35.61 -2.63
C ILE A 152 12.39 34.97 -3.88
N GLY A 153 11.79 35.26 -5.04
CA GLY A 153 12.26 34.76 -6.33
C GLY A 153 12.00 33.27 -6.58
N ARG A 154 11.15 32.62 -5.76
CA ARG A 154 10.80 31.20 -5.91
C ARG A 154 9.48 30.96 -6.65
N ASP A 155 8.81 32.01 -7.06
CA ASP A 155 7.58 31.92 -7.86
C ASP A 155 7.87 31.38 -9.26
N ILE A 156 7.17 30.32 -9.65
CA ILE A 156 7.18 29.82 -11.01
C ILE A 156 6.08 30.50 -11.84
N ARG A 157 6.14 30.32 -13.17
CA ARG A 157 5.04 30.77 -14.03
C ARG A 157 3.77 30.03 -13.63
N SER A 158 2.78 30.81 -13.20
CA SER A 158 1.52 30.30 -12.68
C SER A 158 0.39 30.47 -13.69
N ASP A 159 -0.55 29.53 -13.70
CA ASP A 159 -1.80 29.59 -14.47
C ASP A 159 -3.01 29.48 -13.54
N THR A 160 -4.20 29.81 -14.03
CA THR A 160 -5.43 29.75 -13.22
C THR A 160 -5.73 28.30 -12.82
N VAL A 161 -5.98 28.08 -11.54
CA VAL A 161 -6.33 26.76 -10.99
C VAL A 161 -7.74 26.79 -10.44
N VAL A 162 -8.56 25.86 -10.91
CA VAL A 162 -9.91 25.61 -10.37
C VAL A 162 -9.89 24.31 -9.57
N TRP A 163 -10.52 24.35 -8.39
CA TRP A 163 -10.61 23.19 -7.51
C TRP A 163 -11.33 22.02 -8.18
N GLY A 164 -10.78 20.81 -8.04
CA GLY A 164 -11.34 19.58 -8.62
C GLY A 164 -11.28 19.52 -10.16
N LYS A 165 -10.52 20.39 -10.82
CA LYS A 165 -10.33 20.40 -12.27
C LYS A 165 -8.91 20.00 -12.66
N ILE A 166 -8.73 19.59 -13.91
CA ILE A 166 -7.44 19.19 -14.48
C ILE A 166 -6.36 20.28 -14.36
N SER A 167 -6.77 21.56 -14.34
CA SER A 167 -5.88 22.70 -14.11
C SER A 167 -5.03 22.57 -12.84
N MET A 168 -5.54 21.88 -11.81
CA MET A 168 -4.78 21.63 -10.58
C MET A 168 -3.62 20.68 -10.83
N VAL A 169 -3.88 19.57 -11.55
CA VAL A 169 -2.85 18.62 -11.97
C VAL A 169 -1.84 19.30 -12.88
N ASP A 170 -2.27 20.17 -13.79
CA ASP A 170 -1.35 20.91 -14.65
C ASP A 170 -0.44 21.83 -13.82
N ALA A 171 -0.94 22.47 -12.77
CA ALA A 171 -0.12 23.31 -11.88
C ALA A 171 0.89 22.49 -11.08
N GLU A 172 0.49 21.33 -10.56
CA GLU A 172 1.38 20.37 -9.90
C GLU A 172 2.49 19.88 -10.85
N ARG A 173 2.13 19.56 -12.10
CA ARG A 173 3.11 19.17 -13.14
C ARG A 173 4.11 20.28 -13.43
N ARG A 174 3.68 21.55 -13.46
CA ARG A 174 4.59 22.70 -13.63
C ARG A 174 5.55 22.85 -12.45
N LEU A 175 5.05 22.73 -11.21
CA LEU A 175 5.88 22.75 -9.99
C LEU A 175 6.93 21.64 -10.03
N LEU A 176 6.49 20.41 -10.32
CA LEU A 176 7.38 19.26 -10.39
C LEU A 176 8.42 19.41 -11.51
N ALA A 177 8.01 19.88 -12.70
CA ALA A 177 8.93 20.11 -13.81
C ALA A 177 10.02 21.15 -13.47
N HIS A 178 9.67 22.21 -12.73
CA HIS A 178 10.66 23.17 -12.24
C HIS A 178 11.60 22.57 -11.20
N ALA A 179 11.08 21.74 -10.29
CA ALA A 179 11.86 21.11 -9.25
C ALA A 179 12.83 20.04 -9.78
N LEU A 180 12.44 19.30 -10.82
CA LEU A 180 13.27 18.28 -11.48
C LEU A 180 14.48 18.86 -12.23
N ARG A 181 14.55 20.18 -12.40
CA ARG A 181 15.73 20.84 -13.00
C ARG A 181 16.94 20.82 -12.08
N ASP A 182 16.73 20.74 -10.76
CA ASP A 182 17.81 20.56 -9.80
C ASP A 182 17.96 19.05 -9.52
N PRO A 183 19.04 18.40 -10.02
CA PRO A 183 19.24 16.97 -9.86
C PRO A 183 19.52 16.56 -8.41
N ASP A 184 19.78 17.51 -7.51
CA ASP A 184 19.92 17.24 -6.08
C ASP A 184 18.58 17.00 -5.38
N ASN A 185 17.46 17.43 -5.97
CA ASN A 185 16.13 17.19 -5.40
C ASN A 185 15.75 15.71 -5.55
N GLN A 186 15.77 14.97 -4.45
CA GLN A 186 15.45 13.54 -4.43
C GLN A 186 14.01 13.26 -3.97
N HIS A 187 13.46 14.12 -3.12
CA HIS A 187 12.08 14.02 -2.63
C HIS A 187 11.29 15.27 -2.95
N PHE A 188 9.99 15.12 -3.21
CA PHE A 188 9.09 16.20 -3.59
C PHE A 188 7.88 16.21 -2.66
N VAL A 189 7.67 17.33 -1.98
CA VAL A 189 6.57 17.52 -1.02
C VAL A 189 5.63 18.58 -1.57
N LEU A 190 4.42 18.16 -1.96
CA LEU A 190 3.37 19.07 -2.41
C LEU A 190 2.57 19.60 -1.21
N LEU A 191 2.40 20.92 -1.15
CA LEU A 191 1.79 21.64 -0.03
C LEU A 191 0.80 22.69 -0.53
N SER A 192 -0.29 22.87 0.20
CA SER A 192 -1.19 24.03 0.05
C SER A 192 -0.80 25.17 0.99
N ASP A 193 -1.47 26.30 0.84
CA ASP A 193 -1.35 27.48 1.71
C ASP A 193 -1.75 27.23 3.18
N SER A 194 -2.58 26.21 3.41
CA SER A 194 -3.02 25.77 4.74
C SER A 194 -2.10 24.76 5.42
N CYS A 195 -1.11 24.20 4.72
CA CYS A 195 -0.21 23.21 5.30
C CYS A 195 0.84 23.83 6.23
N VAL A 196 1.14 23.12 7.32
CA VAL A 196 2.16 23.51 8.31
C VAL A 196 2.99 22.30 8.75
N PRO A 197 4.29 22.47 9.05
CA PRO A 197 5.12 21.39 9.58
C PRO A 197 4.78 21.12 11.06
N LEU A 198 4.71 19.85 11.43
CA LEU A 198 4.43 19.42 12.81
C LEU A 198 5.69 19.00 13.60
N HIS A 199 6.79 18.74 12.88
CA HIS A 199 8.10 18.41 13.43
C HIS A 199 9.14 19.39 12.92
N ASN A 200 10.33 19.40 13.55
CA ASN A 200 11.46 20.19 13.07
C ASN A 200 11.99 19.65 11.72
N PHE A 201 12.78 20.45 11.04
CA PHE A 201 13.30 20.11 9.72
C PHE A 201 14.17 18.86 9.75
N ASP A 202 15.08 18.74 10.72
CA ASP A 202 15.99 17.59 10.80
C ASP A 202 15.24 16.26 10.93
N TYR A 203 14.17 16.24 11.74
CA TYR A 203 13.31 15.06 11.85
C TYR A 203 12.68 14.70 10.50
N VAL A 204 12.03 15.67 9.84
CA VAL A 204 11.36 15.44 8.55
C VAL A 204 12.36 15.02 7.48
N TYR A 205 13.51 15.70 7.42
CA TYR A 205 14.57 15.42 6.46
C TYR A 205 15.11 14.01 6.63
N ASN A 206 15.50 13.65 7.86
CA ASN A 206 16.04 12.32 8.14
C ASN A 206 14.99 11.23 7.89
N TYR A 207 13.73 11.50 8.25
CA TYR A 207 12.64 10.57 8.02
C TYR A 207 12.46 10.26 6.53
N LEU A 208 12.43 11.30 5.68
CA LEU A 208 12.23 11.13 4.25
C LEU A 208 13.46 10.53 3.55
N MET A 209 14.67 10.90 3.97
CA MET A 209 15.91 10.52 3.27
C MET A 209 16.48 9.16 3.69
N PHE A 210 16.25 8.71 4.93
CA PHE A 210 17.02 7.59 5.51
C PHE A 210 16.18 6.45 6.10
N THR A 211 14.85 6.48 6.03
CA THR A 211 13.99 5.47 6.68
C THR A 211 13.49 4.36 5.74
N ASN A 212 14.10 4.20 4.56
CA ASN A 212 13.79 3.12 3.61
C ASN A 212 14.89 2.06 3.56
#